data_AF-A0A3L7SMR8-F1
#
_entry.id   AF-A0A3L7SMR8-F1
#
_cell.length_a   1.000
_cell.length_b   1.000
_cell.length_c   1.000
_cell.angle_alpha   90.00
_cell.angle_beta   90.00
_cell.angle_gamma   90.00
#
_symmetry.space_group_name_H-M   'P 1'
#
loop_
_entity.id
_entity.type
_entity.pdbx_description
1 polymer ?
#
loop_
_entity_poly.entity_id
_entity_poly.type
_entity_poly.pdbx_seq_one_letter_code
_entity_poly.pdbx_strand_id
1 'polypeptide(L)'
;MQSIITFPARRSSLLTIAAAVIVTAVLPVRSFCQQPAAPAKAAAAPTKAADDDGGDLARKAEIMNSQRWRRAIFELGEWLSSQQIYSPQEVHNIKTDFNKRVAGMSSYELEYLLEDLDSKFKLLETPEAKDARQWVGQYLSVMSDSKRSEVLKDVPNVVTMSSAQLQQEIDKIEQKKADLQQRQAAFDSSRQQLVDRAQAARQATAAASNSAAASAQSGASFSPYRGGNQGGGKPPFSDAKGSGMSVGVGPWGAYMNMNVGSF
;
A
#
# COMPACT_ATOMS: atom_id res chain seq x y z
N MET A 1 29.53 11.65 -52.05
CA MET A 1 28.78 10.41 -51.72
C MET A 1 27.87 10.74 -50.54
N GLN A 2 26.58 10.92 -50.83
CA GLN A 2 25.56 11.32 -49.85
C GLN A 2 24.97 10.05 -49.20
N SER A 3 25.04 9.96 -47.87
CA SER A 3 24.39 8.88 -47.12
C SER A 3 23.06 9.40 -46.57
N ILE A 4 21.97 8.92 -47.16
CA ILE A 4 20.59 9.18 -46.73
C ILE A 4 20.30 8.26 -45.54
N ILE A 5 20.21 8.82 -44.33
CA ILE A 5 19.80 8.08 -43.13
C ILE A 5 18.27 8.12 -43.06
N THR A 6 17.65 6.99 -43.41
CA THR A 6 16.20 6.78 -43.35
C THR A 6 15.83 6.30 -41.95
N PHE A 7 15.03 7.07 -41.21
CA PHE A 7 14.48 6.67 -39.92
C PHE A 7 13.16 5.89 -40.11
N PRO A 8 12.94 4.74 -39.42
CA PRO A 8 11.67 4.04 -39.51
C PRO A 8 10.57 4.74 -38.70
N ALA A 9 9.41 4.89 -39.33
CA ALA A 9 8.18 5.37 -38.72
C ALA A 9 7.74 4.46 -37.57
N ARG A 10 7.82 4.97 -36.33
CA ARG A 10 7.19 4.34 -35.17
C ARG A 10 5.67 4.49 -35.29
N ARG A 11 5.00 3.39 -35.60
CA ARG A 11 3.54 3.24 -35.51
C ARG A 11 3.09 3.53 -34.07
N SER A 12 2.34 4.62 -33.90
CA SER A 12 1.59 4.92 -32.67
C SER A 12 0.49 3.88 -32.48
N SER A 13 0.76 2.86 -31.68
CA SER A 13 -0.30 2.05 -31.09
C SER A 13 -1.00 2.90 -30.02
N LEU A 14 -2.22 3.34 -30.32
CA LEU A 14 -3.18 3.84 -29.35
C LEU A 14 -3.49 2.69 -28.38
N LEU A 15 -2.78 2.65 -27.25
CA LEU A 15 -3.11 1.78 -26.14
C LEU A 15 -4.18 2.48 -25.30
N THR A 16 -5.44 2.19 -25.62
CA THR A 16 -6.59 2.53 -24.79
C THR A 16 -6.47 1.73 -23.49
N ILE A 17 -5.91 2.33 -22.43
CA ILE A 17 -5.97 1.76 -21.08
C ILE A 17 -7.38 1.98 -20.56
N ALA A 18 -8.29 1.08 -20.95
CA ALA A 18 -9.51 0.85 -20.21
C ALA A 18 -9.09 0.29 -18.85
N ALA A 19 -9.34 1.05 -17.78
CA ALA A 19 -9.29 0.55 -16.42
C ALA A 19 -10.43 -0.46 -16.23
N ALA A 20 -10.24 -1.67 -16.74
CA ALA A 20 -11.02 -2.82 -16.35
C ALA A 20 -10.60 -3.17 -14.92
N VAL A 21 -11.46 -2.84 -13.95
CA VAL A 21 -11.46 -3.51 -12.66
C VAL A 21 -11.84 -4.97 -12.95
N ILE A 22 -10.82 -5.78 -13.24
CA ILE A 22 -10.97 -7.22 -13.25
C ILE A 22 -11.09 -7.60 -11.78
N VAL A 23 -12.32 -7.77 -11.32
CA VAL A 23 -12.62 -8.61 -10.17
C VAL A 23 -12.28 -10.03 -10.62
N THR A 24 -11.01 -10.39 -10.50
CA THR A 24 -10.57 -11.76 -10.68
C THR A 24 -11.13 -12.51 -9.48
N ALA A 25 -12.24 -13.20 -9.68
CA ALA A 25 -12.62 -14.29 -8.80
C ALA A 25 -11.43 -15.26 -8.76
N VAL A 26 -10.67 -15.23 -7.67
CA VAL A 26 -9.63 -16.20 -7.38
C VAL A 26 -10.37 -17.53 -7.17
N LEU A 27 -10.52 -18.28 -8.27
CA LEU A 27 -10.81 -19.69 -8.18
C LEU A 27 -9.61 -20.34 -7.49
N PRO A 28 -9.82 -21.19 -6.46
CA PRO A 28 -8.72 -21.89 -5.82
C PRO A 28 -8.18 -22.93 -6.80
N VAL A 29 -7.12 -22.58 -7.52
CA VAL A 29 -6.24 -23.57 -8.14
C VAL A 29 -5.58 -24.31 -6.99
N ARG A 30 -6.15 -25.46 -6.65
CA ARG A 30 -5.48 -26.46 -5.82
C ARG A 30 -4.29 -26.99 -6.61
N SER A 31 -3.17 -26.30 -6.51
CA SER A 31 -1.88 -26.89 -6.80
C SER A 31 -1.68 -28.03 -5.81
N PHE A 32 -1.99 -29.25 -6.25
CA PHE A 32 -1.50 -30.47 -5.66
C PHE A 32 0.03 -30.46 -5.81
N CYS A 33 0.72 -29.78 -4.89
CA CYS A 33 2.12 -30.09 -4.63
C CYS A 33 2.15 -31.51 -4.09
N GLN A 34 2.50 -32.42 -4.99
CA GLN A 34 2.87 -33.79 -4.73
C GLN A 34 4.02 -33.77 -3.73
N GLN A 35 3.65 -33.93 -2.45
CA GLN A 35 4.59 -34.07 -1.35
C GLN A 35 5.42 -35.33 -1.61
N PRO A 36 6.77 -35.22 -1.70
CA PRO A 36 7.61 -36.39 -1.84
C PRO A 36 7.37 -37.30 -0.63
N ALA A 37 6.98 -38.55 -0.93
CA ALA A 37 6.72 -39.58 0.05
C ALA A 37 7.98 -39.81 0.90
N ALA A 38 8.00 -39.25 2.10
CA ALA A 38 8.90 -39.66 3.17
C ALA A 38 8.35 -40.97 3.79
N PRO A 39 9.23 -41.91 4.18
CA PRO A 39 8.83 -43.25 4.59
C PRO A 39 7.95 -43.22 5.83
N ALA A 40 6.84 -43.95 5.75
CA ALA A 40 5.92 -44.24 6.85
C ALA A 40 6.68 -44.86 8.02
N LYS A 41 7.05 -44.03 9.00
CA LYS A 41 7.35 -44.50 10.35
C LYS A 41 6.02 -44.58 11.08
N ALA A 42 5.41 -45.76 11.03
CA ALA A 42 4.27 -46.13 11.86
C ALA A 42 4.67 -45.99 13.33
N ALA A 43 4.47 -44.81 13.90
CA ALA A 43 4.46 -44.60 15.33
C ALA A 43 3.09 -45.08 15.82
N ALA A 44 3.06 -46.33 16.29
CA ALA A 44 1.97 -46.82 17.11
C ALA A 44 1.77 -45.83 18.26
N ALA A 45 0.63 -45.13 18.28
CA ALA A 45 0.22 -44.33 19.40
C ALA A 45 -0.03 -45.27 20.59
N PRO A 46 0.70 -45.13 21.72
CA PRO A 46 0.31 -45.82 22.93
C PRO A 46 -0.95 -45.15 23.45
N THR A 47 -2.09 -45.80 23.28
CA THR A 47 -3.32 -45.51 24.01
C THR A 47 -3.10 -45.97 25.45
N LYS A 48 -2.49 -45.11 26.27
CA LYS A 48 -2.43 -45.29 27.72
C LYS A 48 -3.36 -44.25 28.35
N ALA A 49 -4.54 -44.73 28.73
CA ALA A 49 -5.59 -43.95 29.35
C ALA A 49 -5.52 -44.04 30.89
N ALA A 50 -5.73 -42.88 31.52
CA ALA A 50 -6.51 -42.65 32.74
C ALA A 50 -5.90 -42.77 34.15
N ASP A 51 -4.66 -43.23 34.37
CA ASP A 51 -4.05 -43.25 35.73
C ASP A 51 -2.88 -42.25 35.93
N ASP A 52 -2.55 -41.41 34.93
CA ASP A 52 -1.40 -40.48 34.98
C ASP A 52 -1.79 -39.00 35.24
N ASP A 53 -3.09 -38.70 35.39
CA ASP A 53 -3.58 -37.32 35.56
C ASP A 53 -3.00 -36.64 36.82
N GLY A 54 -2.78 -37.41 37.89
CA GLY A 54 -2.15 -36.90 39.11
C GLY A 54 -0.68 -36.52 38.92
N GLY A 55 0.05 -37.26 38.10
CA GLY A 55 1.46 -37.00 37.77
C GLY A 55 1.60 -35.80 36.83
N ASP A 56 0.74 -35.70 35.82
CA ASP A 56 0.73 -34.58 34.87
C ASP A 56 0.45 -33.24 35.57
N LEU A 57 -0.54 -33.20 36.47
CA LEU A 57 -0.85 -31.99 37.24
C LEU A 57 0.31 -31.54 38.14
N ALA A 58 1.01 -32.48 38.80
CA ALA A 58 2.18 -32.17 39.62
C ALA A 58 3.34 -31.62 38.77
N ARG A 59 3.63 -32.25 37.63
CA ARG A 59 4.67 -31.79 36.68
C ARG A 59 4.32 -30.43 36.09
N LYS A 60 3.06 -30.23 35.70
CA LYS A 60 2.57 -28.94 35.21
C LYS A 60 2.75 -27.84 36.26
N ALA A 61 2.43 -28.12 37.52
CA ALA A 61 2.65 -27.17 38.61
C ALA A 61 4.14 -26.85 38.80
N GLU A 62 5.04 -27.84 38.68
CA GLU A 62 6.49 -27.62 38.69
C GLU A 62 6.93 -26.69 37.55
N ILE A 63 6.47 -26.95 36.32
CA ILE A 63 6.76 -26.12 35.14
C ILE A 63 6.23 -24.69 35.35
N MET A 64 4.99 -24.52 35.83
CA MET A 64 4.40 -23.20 36.08
C MET A 64 5.14 -22.42 37.19
N ASN A 65 5.78 -23.10 38.14
CA ASN A 65 6.59 -22.46 39.17
C ASN A 65 8.06 -22.25 38.75
N SER A 66 8.48 -22.86 37.63
CA SER A 66 9.84 -22.74 37.11
C SER A 66 10.20 -21.30 36.77
N GLN A 67 11.51 -21.00 36.82
CA GLN A 67 12.02 -19.69 36.41
C GLN A 67 11.82 -19.44 34.92
N ARG A 68 11.87 -20.50 34.09
CA ARG A 68 11.66 -20.42 32.64
C ARG A 68 10.25 -19.93 32.31
N TRP A 69 9.23 -20.50 32.97
CA TRP A 69 7.85 -20.05 32.81
C TRP A 69 7.67 -18.58 33.19
N ARG A 70 8.13 -18.19 34.37
CA ARG A 70 8.02 -16.79 34.84
C ARG A 70 8.67 -15.80 33.87
N ARG A 71 9.86 -16.14 33.35
CA ARG A 71 10.56 -15.34 32.35
C ARG A 71 9.76 -15.23 31.04
N ALA A 72 9.31 -16.35 30.49
CA ALA A 72 8.55 -16.36 29.24
C ALA A 72 7.25 -15.55 29.33
N ILE A 73 6.54 -15.62 30.47
CA ILE A 73 5.32 -14.83 30.70
C ILE A 73 5.62 -13.34 30.87
N PHE A 74 6.71 -13.00 31.55
CA PHE A 74 7.17 -11.61 31.67
C PHE A 74 7.53 -11.03 30.30
N GLU A 75 8.37 -11.72 29.52
CA GLU A 75 8.78 -11.30 28.18
C GLU A 75 7.59 -11.21 27.23
N LEU A 76 6.64 -12.14 27.30
CA LEU A 76 5.37 -12.05 26.55
C LEU A 76 4.58 -10.80 26.93
N GLY A 77 4.49 -10.52 28.23
CA GLY A 77 3.78 -9.37 28.77
C GLY A 77 4.38 -8.04 28.33
N GLU A 78 5.71 -7.92 28.38
CA GLU A 78 6.46 -6.75 27.91
C GLU A 78 6.38 -6.60 26.38
N TRP A 79 6.52 -7.71 25.66
CA TRP A 79 6.42 -7.68 24.21
C TRP A 79 5.03 -7.18 23.78
N LEU A 80 3.95 -7.71 24.37
CA LEU A 80 2.57 -7.29 24.09
C LEU A 80 2.32 -5.82 24.45
N SER A 81 2.85 -5.33 25.57
CA SER A 81 2.66 -3.93 25.98
C SER A 81 3.43 -2.94 25.12
N SER A 82 4.55 -3.35 24.52
CA SER A 82 5.32 -2.52 23.58
C SER A 82 4.65 -2.36 22.20
N GLN A 83 3.64 -3.17 21.89
CA GLN A 83 2.95 -3.11 20.60
C GLN A 83 1.96 -1.94 20.57
N GLN A 84 2.20 -0.96 19.69
CA GLN A 84 1.26 0.16 19.49
C GLN A 84 -0.04 -0.26 18.78
N ILE A 85 -0.05 -1.45 18.17
CA ILE A 85 -1.18 -1.94 17.35
C ILE A 85 -2.32 -2.51 18.19
N TYR A 86 -2.07 -2.90 19.45
CA TYR A 86 -3.07 -3.48 20.33
C TYR A 86 -3.54 -2.46 21.36
N SER A 87 -4.86 -2.37 21.53
CA SER A 87 -5.45 -1.65 22.66
C SER A 87 -5.20 -2.39 23.98
N PRO A 88 -5.24 -1.70 25.13
CA PRO A 88 -5.10 -2.36 26.43
C PRO A 88 -6.14 -3.47 26.68
N GLN A 89 -7.36 -3.30 26.14
CA GLN A 89 -8.42 -4.30 26.23
C GLN A 89 -8.09 -5.55 25.42
N GLU A 90 -7.56 -5.40 24.20
CA GLU A 90 -7.14 -6.53 23.38
C GLU A 90 -5.98 -7.28 24.03
N VAL A 91 -4.99 -6.57 24.59
CA VAL A 91 -3.90 -7.20 25.35
C VAL A 91 -4.46 -8.01 26.54
N HIS A 92 -5.45 -7.47 27.26
CA HIS A 92 -6.12 -8.21 28.33
C HIS A 92 -6.83 -9.46 27.82
N ASN A 93 -7.58 -9.36 26.73
CA ASN A 93 -8.28 -10.50 26.12
C ASN A 93 -7.29 -11.59 25.67
N ILE A 94 -6.20 -11.21 25.02
CA ILE A 94 -5.12 -12.12 24.60
C ILE A 94 -4.54 -12.87 25.80
N LYS A 95 -4.25 -12.16 26.90
CA LYS A 95 -3.73 -12.76 28.14
C LYS A 95 -4.73 -13.75 28.75
N THR A 96 -6.01 -13.40 28.79
CA THR A 96 -7.07 -14.26 29.30
C THR A 96 -7.22 -15.52 28.46
N ASP A 97 -7.25 -15.40 27.13
CA ASP A 97 -7.33 -16.55 26.21
C ASP A 97 -6.09 -17.44 26.26
N PHE A 98 -4.91 -16.85 26.47
CA PHE A 98 -3.68 -17.60 26.69
C PHE A 98 -3.74 -18.40 28.00
N ASN A 99 -4.12 -17.77 29.12
CA ASN A 99 -4.26 -18.45 30.41
C ASN A 99 -5.29 -19.59 30.35
N LYS A 100 -6.41 -19.39 29.65
CA LYS A 100 -7.42 -20.43 29.45
C LYS A 100 -6.85 -21.65 28.71
N ARG A 101 -6.04 -21.42 27.67
CA ARG A 101 -5.38 -22.51 26.93
C ARG A 101 -4.35 -23.24 27.78
N VAL A 102 -3.51 -22.51 28.49
CA VAL A 102 -2.52 -23.07 29.43
C VAL A 102 -3.21 -23.91 30.50
N ALA A 103 -4.36 -23.47 31.02
CA ALA A 103 -5.13 -24.25 31.99
C ALA A 103 -5.60 -25.60 31.43
N GLY A 104 -5.93 -25.68 30.14
CA GLY A 104 -6.34 -26.91 29.46
C GLY A 104 -5.19 -27.78 28.92
N MET A 105 -3.95 -27.28 28.88
CA MET A 105 -2.79 -28.03 28.37
C MET A 105 -2.26 -29.04 29.39
N SER A 106 -1.76 -30.17 28.89
CA SER A 106 -0.93 -31.12 29.64
C SER A 106 0.46 -30.54 29.96
N SER A 107 1.21 -31.19 30.85
CA SER A 107 2.59 -30.81 31.16
C SER A 107 3.51 -30.88 29.94
N TYR A 108 3.34 -31.88 29.07
CA TYR A 108 4.11 -32.03 27.83
C TYR A 108 3.82 -30.90 26.83
N GLU A 109 2.54 -30.57 26.63
CA GLU A 109 2.16 -29.45 25.76
C GLU A 109 2.69 -28.11 26.28
N LEU A 110 2.76 -27.96 27.61
CA LEU A 110 3.32 -26.77 28.23
C LEU A 110 4.84 -26.64 28.00
N GLU A 111 5.59 -27.74 28.01
CA GLU A 111 7.02 -27.75 27.66
C GLU A 111 7.24 -27.34 26.20
N TYR A 112 6.43 -27.88 25.27
CA TYR A 112 6.46 -27.48 23.86
C TYR A 112 6.09 -26.01 23.66
N LEU A 113 5.07 -25.52 24.37
CA LEU A 113 4.69 -24.12 24.34
C LEU A 113 5.85 -23.22 24.77
N LEU A 114 6.59 -23.60 25.82
CA LEU A 114 7.75 -22.86 26.28
C LEU A 114 8.87 -22.82 25.23
N GLU A 115 9.15 -23.92 24.55
CA GLU A 115 10.13 -23.96 23.46
C GLU A 115 9.69 -23.10 22.26
N ASP A 116 8.40 -23.12 21.92
CA ASP A 116 7.86 -22.29 20.85
C ASP A 116 7.88 -20.79 21.23
N LEU A 117 7.60 -20.44 22.49
CA LEU A 117 7.76 -19.05 22.98
C LEU A 117 9.22 -18.57 22.91
N ASP A 118 10.17 -19.38 23.38
CA ASP A 118 11.60 -19.06 23.28
C ASP A 118 12.03 -18.85 21.81
N SER A 119 11.52 -19.68 20.90
CA SER A 119 11.79 -19.57 19.46
C SER A 119 11.16 -18.31 18.85
N LYS A 120 9.92 -17.98 19.24
CA LYS A 120 9.25 -16.74 18.81
C LYS A 120 9.99 -15.49 19.30
N PHE A 121 10.47 -15.46 20.54
CA PHE A 121 11.19 -14.28 21.04
C PHE A 121 12.50 -14.06 20.29
N LYS A 122 13.27 -15.13 20.04
CA LYS A 122 14.46 -15.03 19.18
C LYS A 122 14.12 -14.49 17.79
N LEU A 123 13.01 -14.95 17.20
CA LEU A 123 12.52 -14.45 15.91
C LEU A 123 12.14 -12.97 15.98
N LEU A 124 11.42 -12.55 17.00
CA LEU A 124 10.96 -11.17 17.19
C LEU A 124 12.11 -10.19 17.50
N GLU A 125 13.24 -10.71 17.97
CA GLU A 125 14.46 -9.92 18.20
C GLU A 125 15.27 -9.65 16.93
N THR A 126 15.00 -10.38 15.84
CA THR A 126 15.63 -10.16 14.53
C THR A 126 15.36 -8.74 14.02
N PRO A 127 16.32 -8.13 13.29
CA PRO A 127 16.10 -6.80 12.71
C PRO A 127 14.91 -6.79 11.74
N GLU A 128 14.69 -7.87 11.00
CA GLU A 128 13.56 -8.06 10.07
C GLU A 128 12.22 -7.95 10.80
N ALA A 129 12.05 -8.69 11.90
CA ALA A 129 10.83 -8.62 12.71
C ALA A 129 10.60 -7.23 13.33
N LYS A 130 11.68 -6.56 13.76
CA LYS A 130 11.62 -5.20 14.32
C LYS A 130 11.19 -4.18 13.28
N ASP A 131 11.77 -4.23 12.07
CA ASP A 131 11.40 -3.36 10.95
C ASP A 131 9.96 -3.63 10.49
N ALA A 132 9.57 -4.89 10.34
CA ALA A 132 8.19 -5.28 10.01
C ALA A 132 7.19 -4.71 11.02
N ARG A 133 7.47 -4.84 12.33
CA ARG A 133 6.63 -4.26 13.40
C ARG A 133 6.53 -2.74 13.29
N GLN A 134 7.65 -2.04 13.11
CA GLN A 134 7.66 -0.58 12.98
C GLN A 134 6.88 -0.14 11.75
N TRP A 135 7.08 -0.82 10.62
CA TRP A 135 6.39 -0.55 9.38
C TRP A 135 4.88 -0.78 9.50
N VAL A 136 4.43 -1.88 10.13
CA VAL A 136 3.00 -2.11 10.38
C VAL A 136 2.42 -1.01 11.27
N GLY A 137 3.13 -0.58 12.31
CA GLY A 137 2.70 0.52 13.17
C GLY A 137 2.50 1.83 12.39
N GLN A 138 3.46 2.19 11.53
CA GLN A 138 3.36 3.36 10.66
C GLN A 138 2.26 3.22 9.60
N TYR A 139 2.10 2.02 9.03
CA TYR A 139 1.07 1.74 8.03
C TYR A 139 -0.33 1.88 8.64
N LEU A 140 -0.56 1.40 9.85
CA LEU A 140 -1.85 1.50 10.52
C LEU A 140 -2.14 2.91 11.07
N SER A 141 -1.12 3.72 11.35
CA SER A 141 -1.32 5.08 11.87
C SER A 141 -1.85 6.04 10.80
N VAL A 142 -1.52 5.82 9.52
CA VAL A 142 -2.06 6.62 8.40
C VAL A 142 -3.46 6.19 7.96
N MET A 143 -3.97 5.06 8.46
CA MET A 143 -5.31 4.56 8.16
C MET A 143 -6.36 5.13 9.12
N SER A 144 -7.58 5.32 8.63
CA SER A 144 -8.73 5.66 9.48
C SER A 144 -9.03 4.53 10.47
N ASP A 145 -9.58 4.86 11.64
CA ASP A 145 -9.85 3.86 12.69
C ASP A 145 -10.76 2.71 12.22
N SER A 146 -11.75 3.02 11.37
CA SER A 146 -12.62 2.00 10.77
C SER A 146 -11.83 1.01 9.91
N LYS A 147 -10.96 1.50 9.01
CA LYS A 147 -10.12 0.61 8.20
C LYS A 147 -9.03 -0.08 9.01
N ARG A 148 -8.48 0.57 10.03
CA ARG A 148 -7.58 -0.08 10.98
C ARG A 148 -8.26 -1.27 11.63
N SER A 149 -9.48 -1.12 12.14
CA SER A 149 -10.22 -2.22 12.76
C SER A 149 -10.54 -3.37 11.79
N GLU A 150 -10.75 -3.06 10.51
CA GLU A 150 -10.98 -4.08 9.48
C GLU A 150 -9.70 -4.85 9.18
N VAL A 151 -8.58 -4.16 9.00
CA VAL A 151 -7.27 -4.79 8.77
C VAL A 151 -6.83 -5.59 9.99
N LEU A 152 -7.07 -5.10 11.21
CA LEU A 152 -6.72 -5.79 12.45
C LEU A 152 -7.49 -7.11 12.65
N LYS A 153 -8.66 -7.30 12.03
CA LYS A 153 -9.36 -8.60 12.06
C LYS A 153 -8.57 -9.69 11.35
N ASP A 154 -7.84 -9.32 10.32
CA ASP A 154 -6.99 -10.22 9.54
C ASP A 154 -5.56 -10.31 10.09
N VAL A 155 -5.21 -9.47 11.08
CA VAL A 155 -3.89 -9.53 11.73
C VAL A 155 -3.83 -10.79 12.59
N PRO A 156 -2.89 -11.71 12.29
CA PRO A 156 -2.78 -12.95 13.03
C PRO A 156 -2.44 -12.71 14.50
N ASN A 157 -3.07 -13.47 15.39
CA ASN A 157 -2.72 -13.43 16.81
C ASN A 157 -1.38 -14.15 17.02
N VAL A 158 -0.30 -13.39 17.21
CA VAL A 158 1.06 -13.90 17.41
C VAL A 158 1.17 -14.92 18.56
N VAL A 159 0.27 -14.84 19.54
CA VAL A 159 0.22 -15.78 20.68
C VAL A 159 -0.35 -17.14 20.28
N THR A 160 -1.19 -17.22 19.25
CA THR A 160 -1.80 -18.48 18.80
C THR A 160 -1.03 -19.16 17.67
N MET A 161 -0.24 -18.41 16.91
CA MET A 161 0.58 -18.95 15.82
C MET A 161 1.77 -19.73 16.34
N SER A 162 2.37 -20.61 15.55
CA SER A 162 3.71 -21.13 15.84
C SER A 162 4.80 -20.15 15.40
N SER A 163 6.03 -20.34 15.90
CA SER A 163 7.22 -19.62 15.42
C SER A 163 7.41 -19.69 13.90
N ALA A 164 7.21 -20.86 13.29
CA ALA A 164 7.30 -21.03 11.83
C ALA A 164 6.23 -20.23 11.08
N GLN A 165 5.00 -20.19 11.61
CA GLN A 165 3.94 -19.37 11.04
C GLN A 165 4.24 -17.88 11.20
N LEU A 166 4.81 -17.47 12.34
CA LEU A 166 5.23 -16.08 12.56
C LEU A 166 6.28 -15.63 11.54
N GLN A 167 7.25 -16.49 11.20
CA GLN A 167 8.22 -16.19 10.14
C GLN A 167 7.53 -15.97 8.80
N GLN A 168 6.57 -16.83 8.44
CA GLN A 168 5.82 -16.66 7.19
C GLN A 168 5.05 -15.34 7.16
N GLU A 169 4.51 -14.87 8.28
CA GLU A 169 3.86 -13.57 8.36
C GLU A 169 4.83 -12.40 8.24
N ILE A 170 6.04 -12.51 8.82
CA ILE A 170 7.11 -11.53 8.61
C ILE A 170 7.45 -11.44 7.12
N ASP A 171 7.67 -12.58 6.46
CA ASP A 171 7.98 -12.64 5.03
C ASP A 171 6.87 -12.01 4.17
N LYS A 172 5.59 -12.26 4.53
CA LYS A 172 4.43 -11.63 3.86
C LYS A 172 4.41 -10.11 4.05
N ILE A 173 4.75 -9.61 5.23
CA ILE A 173 4.83 -8.17 5.51
C ILE A 173 5.93 -7.54 4.66
N GLU A 174 7.10 -8.18 4.56
CA GLU A 174 8.20 -7.70 3.72
C GLU A 174 7.82 -7.65 2.24
N GLN A 175 7.17 -8.70 1.73
CA GLN A 175 6.64 -8.71 0.35
C GLN A 175 5.65 -7.57 0.12
N LYS A 176 4.71 -7.36 1.05
CA LYS A 176 3.72 -6.28 0.96
C LYS A 176 4.39 -4.90 0.98
N LYS A 177 5.43 -4.72 1.80
CA LYS A 177 6.24 -3.50 1.85
C LYS A 177 6.92 -3.24 0.50
N ALA A 178 7.56 -4.25 -0.09
CA ALA A 178 8.20 -4.16 -1.39
C ALA A 178 7.19 -3.82 -2.52
N ASP A 179 6.03 -4.48 -2.52
CA ASP A 179 4.97 -4.24 -3.49
C ASP A 179 4.44 -2.79 -3.42
N LEU A 180 4.22 -2.26 -2.21
CA LEU A 180 3.76 -0.88 -2.05
C LEU A 180 4.84 0.12 -2.48
N GLN A 181 6.11 -0.14 -2.18
CA GLN A 181 7.21 0.69 -2.63
C GLN A 181 7.32 0.71 -4.16
N GLN A 182 7.17 -0.44 -4.81
CA GLN A 182 7.17 -0.54 -6.27
C GLN A 182 6.00 0.23 -6.90
N ARG A 183 4.79 0.12 -6.31
CA ARG A 183 3.62 0.87 -6.77
C ARG A 183 3.82 2.38 -6.63
N GLN A 184 4.42 2.82 -5.53
CA GLN A 184 4.74 4.24 -5.32
C GLN A 184 5.72 4.75 -6.37
N ALA A 185 6.81 4.01 -6.62
CA ALA A 185 7.78 4.37 -7.65
C ALA A 185 7.15 4.42 -9.06
N ALA A 186 6.28 3.46 -9.38
CA ALA A 186 5.53 3.46 -10.63
C ALA A 186 4.62 4.69 -10.75
N PHE A 187 3.89 5.02 -9.69
CA PHE A 187 3.03 6.22 -9.64
C PHE A 187 3.85 7.50 -9.84
N ASP A 188 4.97 7.65 -9.12
CA ASP A 188 5.83 8.83 -9.23
C ASP A 188 6.42 8.98 -10.63
N SER A 189 6.86 7.88 -11.24
CA SER A 189 7.34 7.88 -12.63
C SER A 189 6.25 8.31 -13.62
N SER A 190 5.01 7.86 -13.43
CA SER A 190 3.88 8.26 -14.27
C SER A 190 3.54 9.74 -14.13
N ARG A 191 3.64 10.27 -12.91
CA ARG A 191 3.44 11.69 -12.63
C ARG A 191 4.53 12.54 -13.28
N GLN A 192 5.79 12.11 -13.23
CA GLN A 192 6.89 12.82 -13.87
C GLN A 192 6.70 12.89 -15.38
N GLN A 193 6.28 11.80 -16.03
CA GLN A 193 5.99 11.80 -17.47
C GLN A 193 4.88 12.78 -17.85
N LEU A 194 3.85 12.92 -17.01
CA LEU A 194 2.79 13.90 -17.24
C LEU A 194 3.30 15.33 -17.10
N VAL A 195 4.17 15.59 -16.11
CA VAL A 195 4.80 16.90 -15.92
C VAL A 195 5.69 17.24 -17.11
N ASP A 196 6.54 16.31 -17.56
CA ASP A 196 7.44 16.51 -18.69
C ASP A 196 6.67 16.77 -19.99
N ARG A 197 5.59 16.01 -20.23
CA ARG A 197 4.71 16.23 -21.38
C ARG A 197 4.01 17.58 -21.32
N ALA A 198 3.55 18.01 -20.15
CA ALA A 198 2.94 19.31 -19.97
C ALA A 198 3.95 20.45 -20.19
N GLN A 199 5.20 20.28 -19.72
CA GLN A 199 6.28 21.25 -19.97
C GLN A 199 6.64 21.34 -21.46
N ALA A 200 6.79 20.21 -22.14
CA ALA A 200 7.06 20.17 -23.58
C ALA A 200 5.93 20.83 -24.39
N ALA A 201 4.66 20.58 -24.03
CA ALA A 201 3.52 21.21 -24.68
C ALA A 201 3.50 22.74 -24.48
N ARG A 202 3.85 23.24 -23.30
CA ARG A 202 3.99 24.67 -23.02
C ARG A 202 5.11 25.31 -23.85
N GLN A 203 6.26 24.64 -23.93
CA GLN A 203 7.40 25.11 -24.73
C GLN A 203 7.03 25.18 -26.23
N ALA A 204 6.37 24.14 -26.76
CA ALA A 204 5.90 24.12 -28.14
C ALA A 204 4.88 25.26 -28.42
N THR A 205 3.96 25.50 -27.48
CA THR A 205 2.97 26.59 -27.60
C THR A 205 3.65 27.96 -27.56
N ALA A 206 4.62 28.16 -26.66
CA ALA A 206 5.37 29.40 -26.59
C ALA A 206 6.19 29.67 -27.87
N ALA A 207 6.83 28.64 -28.42
CA ALA A 207 7.58 28.76 -29.68
C ALA A 207 6.65 29.10 -30.86
N ALA A 208 5.49 28.46 -30.95
CA ALA A 208 4.48 28.76 -31.97
C ALA A 208 3.99 30.22 -31.85
N SER A 209 3.64 30.67 -30.65
CA SER A 209 3.23 32.06 -30.39
C SER A 209 4.32 33.08 -30.76
N ASN A 210 5.59 32.79 -30.45
CA ASN A 210 6.71 33.67 -30.80
C ASN A 210 6.91 33.76 -32.32
N SER A 211 6.79 32.64 -33.04
CA SER A 211 6.90 32.63 -34.51
C SER A 211 5.74 33.37 -35.19
N ALA A 212 4.52 33.24 -34.65
CA ALA A 212 3.35 33.97 -35.14
C ALA A 212 3.50 35.49 -34.89
N ALA A 213 3.97 35.89 -33.72
CA ALA A 213 4.24 37.30 -33.40
C ALA A 213 5.33 37.88 -34.33
N ALA A 214 6.42 37.14 -34.55
CA ALA A 214 7.48 37.56 -35.46
C ALA A 214 6.98 37.75 -36.91
N SER A 215 6.11 36.86 -37.38
CA SER A 215 5.50 36.95 -38.73
C SER A 215 4.53 38.13 -38.84
N ALA A 216 3.81 38.46 -37.76
CA ALA A 216 2.94 39.63 -37.70
C ALA A 216 3.73 40.95 -37.71
N GLN A 217 4.95 40.95 -37.17
CA GLN A 217 5.83 42.14 -37.16
C GLN A 217 6.53 42.37 -38.50
N SER A 218 6.91 41.31 -39.23
CA SER A 218 7.52 41.44 -40.56
C SER A 218 6.50 41.75 -41.65
N GLY A 219 5.27 41.25 -41.49
CA GLY A 219 4.12 41.59 -42.29
C GLY A 219 3.32 42.76 -41.70
N ALA A 220 3.95 43.91 -41.47
CA ALA A 220 3.23 45.19 -41.40
C ALA A 220 2.60 45.47 -42.78
N SER A 221 1.68 44.60 -43.19
CA SER A 221 0.85 44.71 -44.36
C SER A 221 0.09 46.00 -44.16
N PHE A 222 0.53 47.00 -44.90
CA PHE A 222 -0.18 48.23 -45.20
C PHE A 222 -1.65 47.85 -45.44
N SER A 223 -2.48 47.99 -44.40
CA SER A 223 -3.91 47.80 -44.55
C SER A 223 -4.38 48.99 -45.37
N PRO A 224 -4.77 48.81 -46.65
CA PRO A 224 -5.06 49.93 -47.53
C PRO A 224 -6.28 50.74 -47.08
N TYR A 225 -7.01 50.25 -46.07
CA TYR A 225 -8.13 50.94 -45.42
C TYR A 225 -7.73 51.71 -44.14
N ARG A 226 -6.45 51.71 -43.72
CA ARG A 226 -5.93 52.55 -42.63
C ARG A 226 -5.26 53.83 -43.15
N GLY A 227 -5.53 54.20 -44.39
CA GLY A 227 -5.19 55.51 -44.95
C GLY A 227 -6.30 56.50 -44.66
N GLY A 228 -6.18 57.22 -43.53
CA GLY A 228 -6.91 58.46 -43.30
C GLY A 228 -8.26 58.31 -42.62
N ASN A 229 -8.28 58.27 -41.28
CA ASN A 229 -9.25 59.11 -40.58
C ASN A 229 -8.78 59.44 -39.17
N GLN A 230 -8.25 60.66 -39.05
CA GLN A 230 -8.11 61.41 -37.83
C GLN A 230 -9.53 61.77 -37.34
N GLY A 231 -10.17 60.89 -36.57
CA GLY A 231 -11.49 61.20 -36.02
C GLY A 231 -12.20 60.04 -35.35
N GLY A 232 -12.18 60.01 -34.02
CA GLY A 232 -13.30 59.67 -33.12
C GLY A 232 -14.10 58.38 -33.32
N GLY A 233 -13.71 57.46 -34.20
CA GLY A 233 -14.46 56.27 -34.54
C GLY A 233 -14.28 55.17 -33.50
N LYS A 234 -15.33 54.95 -32.71
CA LYS A 234 -15.51 53.77 -31.84
C LYS A 234 -15.01 52.48 -32.51
N PRO A 235 -14.27 51.61 -31.81
CA PRO A 235 -13.81 50.36 -32.39
C PRO A 235 -15.01 49.53 -32.86
N PRO A 236 -14.93 48.86 -34.03
CA PRO A 236 -15.98 47.94 -34.43
C PRO A 236 -16.18 46.94 -33.29
N PHE A 237 -17.44 46.71 -32.91
CA PHE A 237 -17.90 45.93 -31.74
C PHE A 237 -17.87 46.64 -30.37
N SER A 238 -17.58 47.94 -30.27
CA SER A 238 -17.74 48.66 -28.99
C SER A 238 -19.18 48.66 -28.45
N ASP A 239 -20.15 48.51 -29.36
CA ASP A 239 -21.58 48.47 -29.02
C ASP A 239 -22.13 47.03 -28.92
N ALA A 240 -21.29 45.99 -29.06
CA ALA A 240 -21.69 44.61 -28.82
C ALA A 240 -21.69 44.33 -27.29
N LYS A 241 -22.80 44.66 -26.62
CA LYS A 241 -23.16 44.10 -25.30
C LYS A 241 -23.47 42.60 -25.46
N GLY A 242 -22.46 41.81 -25.81
CA GLY A 242 -22.57 40.37 -25.97
C GLY A 242 -22.28 39.67 -24.65
N SER A 243 -23.22 38.82 -24.20
CA SER A 243 -22.99 37.81 -23.17
C SER A 243 -21.69 37.07 -23.49
N GLY A 244 -20.64 37.36 -22.72
CA GLY A 244 -19.30 36.86 -22.96
C GLY A 244 -19.03 35.62 -22.13
N MET A 245 -18.82 34.48 -22.79
CA MET A 245 -18.23 33.31 -22.16
C MET A 245 -16.73 33.57 -22.00
N SER A 246 -16.28 33.84 -20.77
CA SER A 246 -14.84 33.98 -20.49
C SER A 246 -14.28 32.63 -20.06
N VAL A 247 -13.23 32.19 -20.76
CA VAL A 247 -12.47 30.99 -20.43
C VAL A 247 -11.18 31.44 -19.76
N GLY A 248 -11.04 31.13 -18.48
CA GLY A 248 -9.84 31.42 -17.69
C GLY A 248 -9.11 30.13 -17.32
N VAL A 249 -7.77 30.17 -17.30
CA VAL A 249 -6.95 29.07 -16.78
C VAL A 249 -6.21 29.58 -15.54
N GLY A 250 -6.53 29.00 -14.39
CA GLY A 250 -5.91 29.32 -13.10
C GLY A 250 -5.03 28.20 -12.56
N PRO A 251 -4.34 28.42 -11.42
CA PRO A 251 -3.46 27.43 -10.78
C PRO A 251 -4.18 26.11 -10.42
N TRP A 252 -5.51 26.14 -10.32
CA TRP A 252 -6.38 25.01 -9.97
C TRP A 252 -7.12 24.38 -11.16
N GLY A 253 -6.81 24.79 -12.40
CA GLY A 253 -7.45 24.27 -13.61
C GLY A 253 -8.13 25.34 -14.48
N ALA A 254 -8.73 24.89 -15.58
CA ALA A 254 -9.54 25.74 -16.45
C ALA A 254 -10.93 25.94 -15.85
N TYR A 255 -11.42 27.18 -15.84
CA TYR A 255 -12.79 27.51 -15.47
C TYR A 255 -13.47 28.28 -16.61
N MET A 256 -14.76 28.00 -16.82
CA MET A 256 -15.61 28.75 -17.72
C MET A 256 -16.54 29.61 -16.88
N ASN A 257 -16.51 30.93 -17.09
CA ASN A 257 -17.49 31.83 -16.52
C ASN A 257 -18.43 32.28 -17.64
N MET A 258 -19.67 31.77 -17.58
CA MET A 258 -20.74 32.22 -18.46
C MET A 258 -21.47 33.35 -17.75
N ASN A 259 -21.20 34.60 -18.17
CA ASN A 259 -21.97 35.73 -17.71
C ASN A 259 -23.26 35.79 -18.54
N VAL A 260 -24.30 35.10 -18.05
CA VAL A 260 -25.65 35.20 -18.59
C VAL A 260 -26.20 36.52 -18.08
N GLY A 261 -26.12 37.58 -18.91
CA GLY A 261 -26.57 38.91 -18.53
C GLY A 261 -27.99 38.87 -18.01
N SER A 262 -28.25 39.53 -16.88
CA SER A 262 -29.58 39.68 -16.30
C SER A 262 -30.53 40.25 -17.36
N PHE A 263 -31.59 39.51 -17.66
CA PHE A 263 -32.70 39.93 -18.50
C PHE A 263 -33.49 41.06 -17.81
#